data_AF-A0A2E3WT48-F1
#
_entry.id   AF-A0A2E3WT48-F1
#
_cell.length_a   1.000
_cell.length_b   1.000
_cell.length_c   1.000
_cell.angle_alpha   90.00
_cell.angle_beta   90.00
_cell.angle_gamma   90.00
#
_symmetry.space_group_name_H-M   'P 1'
#
loop_
_entity.id
_entity.type
_entity.pdbx_description
1 polymer ?
#
loop_
_entity_poly.entity_id
_entity_poly.type
_entity_poly.pdbx_seq_one_letter_code
_entity_poly.pdbx_strand_id
1 'polypeptide(L)'
;MELARNPSDKNINNWIAFNKKKNALNQRLQLRMREYLTQTNQLTPKVAEVIKTRSIRQNVSFDPSRYRVRMYFDSKCPHCKRMFQTLATLQEKGIYVEALQIDDLNVKKSTFPIPTRKASKSEIKKHNISAVPFTLIADLKKKVLYPPIRGFQSVESMTALINEGEKL
;
A
#
# COMPACT_ATOMS: atom_id res chain seq x y z
N MET A 1 -17.52 26.90 10.75
CA MET A 1 -17.65 25.54 10.21
C MET A 1 -18.84 24.88 10.91
N GLU A 2 -20.03 24.98 10.31
CA GLU A 2 -21.31 24.54 10.91
C GLU A 2 -21.29 23.06 11.35
N LEU A 3 -20.52 22.21 10.66
CA LEU A 3 -20.34 20.80 11.00
C LEU A 3 -19.66 20.57 12.37
N ALA A 4 -18.68 21.41 12.72
CA ALA A 4 -17.98 21.33 14.01
C ALA A 4 -18.76 21.99 15.15
N ARG A 5 -19.76 22.82 14.83
CA ARG A 5 -20.63 23.50 15.79
C ARG A 5 -21.95 22.77 16.03
N ASN A 6 -22.45 22.01 15.04
CA ASN A 6 -23.66 21.20 15.15
C ASN A 6 -23.61 19.98 14.19
N PRO A 7 -23.05 18.84 14.65
CA PRO A 7 -22.94 17.62 13.85
C PRO A 7 -24.28 16.86 13.82
N SER A 8 -25.22 17.32 13.00
CA SER A 8 -26.41 16.54 12.64
C SER A 8 -26.18 15.75 11.36
N ASP A 9 -26.88 14.63 11.18
CA ASP A 9 -26.80 13.80 9.97
C ASP A 9 -27.06 14.60 8.68
N LYS A 10 -27.99 15.55 8.74
CA LYS A 10 -28.28 16.47 7.64
C LYS A 10 -27.07 17.35 7.29
N ASN A 11 -26.37 17.88 8.29
CA ASN A 11 -25.18 18.71 8.10
C ASN A 11 -23.99 17.90 7.57
N ILE A 12 -23.81 16.67 8.07
CA ILE A 12 -22.80 15.73 7.58
C ILE A 12 -23.04 15.41 6.11
N ASN A 13 -24.27 15.06 5.74
CA ASN A 13 -24.62 14.75 4.35
C ASN A 13 -24.41 15.95 3.42
N ASN A 14 -24.79 17.15 3.85
CA ASN A 14 -24.55 18.38 3.09
C ASN A 14 -23.06 18.66 2.89
N TRP A 15 -22.23 18.43 3.91
CA TRP A 15 -20.78 18.60 3.82
C TRP A 15 -20.13 17.56 2.90
N ILE A 16 -20.56 16.30 2.98
CA ILE A 16 -20.11 15.23 2.06
C ILE A 16 -20.49 15.58 0.62
N ALA A 17 -21.75 15.99 0.39
CA ALA A 17 -22.23 16.39 -0.94
C ALA A 17 -21.47 17.61 -1.48
N PHE A 18 -21.19 18.60 -0.64
CA PHE A 18 -20.37 19.76 -0.98
C PHE A 18 -18.95 19.34 -1.39
N ASN A 19 -18.29 18.49 -0.60
CA ASN A 19 -16.96 18.00 -0.91
C ASN A 19 -16.93 17.18 -2.21
N LYS A 20 -17.95 16.34 -2.44
CA LYS A 20 -18.09 15.59 -3.69
C LYS A 20 -18.18 16.52 -4.90
N LYS A 21 -19.02 17.56 -4.82
CA LYS A 21 -19.13 18.58 -5.88
C LYS A 21 -17.84 19.38 -6.07
N LYS A 22 -17.19 19.79 -4.97
CA LYS A 22 -15.89 20.49 -5.00
C LYS A 22 -14.82 19.64 -5.68
N ASN A 23 -14.74 18.37 -5.33
CA ASN A 23 -13.79 17.44 -5.93
C ASN A 23 -14.07 17.20 -7.42
N ALA A 24 -15.34 17.02 -7.80
CA ALA A 24 -15.74 16.88 -9.20
C ALA A 24 -15.41 18.14 -10.03
N LEU A 25 -15.65 19.33 -9.49
CA LEU A 25 -15.29 20.59 -10.16
C LEU A 25 -13.78 20.72 -10.34
N ASN A 26 -13.01 20.41 -9.31
CA ASN A 26 -11.54 20.41 -9.37
C ASN A 26 -11.01 19.43 -10.42
N GLN A 27 -11.58 18.22 -10.50
CA GLN A 27 -11.22 17.25 -11.54
C GLN A 27 -11.51 17.79 -12.94
N ARG A 28 -12.70 18.37 -13.15
CA ARG A 28 -13.09 18.96 -14.44
C ARG A 28 -12.18 20.13 -14.83
N LEU A 29 -11.85 21.01 -13.88
CA LEU A 29 -10.92 22.11 -14.10
C LEU A 29 -9.54 21.60 -14.50
N GLN A 30 -9.01 20.60 -13.80
CA GLN A 30 -7.71 20.00 -14.13
C GLN A 30 -7.69 19.38 -15.52
N LEU A 31 -8.76 18.70 -15.94
CA LEU A 31 -8.89 18.15 -17.30
C LEU A 31 -8.87 19.27 -18.35
N ARG A 32 -9.69 20.32 -18.18
CA ARG A 32 -9.73 21.46 -19.12
C ARG A 32 -8.42 22.23 -19.16
N MET A 33 -7.74 22.41 -18.03
CA MET A 33 -6.41 23.01 -18.00
C MET A 33 -5.39 22.19 -18.79
N ARG A 34 -5.44 20.85 -18.70
CA ARG A 34 -4.57 19.98 -19.50
C ARG A 34 -4.86 20.11 -20.99
N GLU A 35 -6.13 20.03 -21.39
CA GLU A 35 -6.55 20.20 -22.79
C GLU A 35 -6.04 21.54 -23.34
N TYR A 36 -6.25 22.63 -22.60
CA TYR A 36 -5.79 23.97 -22.98
C TYR A 36 -4.26 24.02 -23.13
N LEU A 37 -3.50 23.47 -22.18
CA LEU A 37 -2.03 23.46 -22.22
C LEU A 37 -1.46 22.59 -23.35
N THR A 38 -2.13 21.48 -23.68
CA THR A 38 -1.72 20.64 -24.82
C THR A 38 -2.02 21.27 -26.17
N GLN A 39 -3.07 22.10 -26.25
CA GLN A 39 -3.44 22.78 -27.50
C GLN A 39 -2.62 24.06 -27.75
N THR A 40 -2.14 24.72 -26.70
CA THR A 40 -1.46 26.03 -26.82
C THR A 40 0.07 25.97 -26.92
N ASN A 41 0.70 24.79 -26.84
CA ASN A 41 2.16 24.58 -27.00
C ASN A 41 3.08 25.54 -26.19
N GLN A 42 2.55 26.25 -25.19
CA GLN A 42 3.28 27.18 -24.33
C GLN A 42 3.35 26.63 -22.91
N LEU A 43 3.98 25.47 -22.75
CA LEU A 43 4.33 24.95 -21.44
C LEU A 43 5.65 25.60 -21.00
N THR A 44 5.60 26.44 -19.97
CA THR A 44 6.83 26.83 -19.27
C THR A 44 7.48 25.57 -18.67
N PRO A 45 8.82 25.45 -18.67
CA PRO A 45 9.52 24.23 -18.27
C PRO A 45 9.16 23.77 -16.85
N LYS A 46 8.89 24.73 -15.95
CA LYS A 46 8.47 24.49 -14.57
C LYS A 46 7.07 23.84 -14.46
N VAL A 47 6.15 24.16 -15.37
CA VAL A 47 4.80 23.56 -15.40
C VAL A 47 4.86 22.16 -16.03
N ALA A 48 5.72 21.94 -17.03
CA ALA A 48 5.96 20.62 -17.61
C ALA A 48 6.51 19.62 -16.58
N GLU A 49 7.41 20.05 -15.69
CA GLU A 49 7.92 19.22 -14.60
C GLU A 49 6.84 18.85 -13.58
N VAL A 50 5.96 19.80 -13.22
CA VAL A 50 4.84 19.55 -12.29
C VAL A 50 3.81 18.61 -12.92
N ILE A 51 3.58 18.70 -14.23
CA ILE A 51 2.68 17.78 -14.95
C ILE A 51 3.31 16.38 -15.07
N LYS A 52 4.63 16.26 -15.31
CA LYS A 52 5.33 14.97 -15.30
C LYS A 52 5.26 14.29 -13.92
N THR A 53 5.51 15.04 -12.85
CA THR A 53 5.48 14.52 -11.47
C THR A 53 4.06 14.21 -10.98
N ARG A 54 3.03 14.91 -11.47
CA ARG A 54 1.60 14.62 -11.20
C ARG A 54 0.91 13.83 -12.31
N SER A 55 1.66 13.22 -13.23
CA SER A 55 1.07 12.27 -14.16
C SER A 55 0.39 11.20 -13.31
N ILE A 56 -0.93 11.11 -13.46
CA ILE A 56 -1.73 10.03 -12.89
C ILE A 56 -1.00 8.80 -13.36
N ARG A 57 -0.36 8.06 -12.44
CA ARG A 57 0.28 6.80 -12.75
C ARG A 57 -0.79 6.04 -13.53
N GLN A 58 -0.56 5.86 -14.83
CA GLN A 58 -1.42 5.00 -15.64
C GLN A 58 -1.55 3.73 -14.80
N ASN A 59 -2.76 3.21 -14.63
CA ASN A 59 -2.95 1.92 -13.99
C ASN A 59 -2.15 0.92 -14.83
N VAL A 60 -0.87 0.79 -14.48
CA VAL A 60 -0.03 -0.32 -14.88
C VAL A 60 -0.88 -1.51 -14.49
N SER A 61 -1.09 -2.41 -15.45
CA SER A 61 -1.73 -3.68 -15.18
C SER A 61 -0.95 -4.34 -14.03
N PHE A 62 -1.42 -4.10 -12.81
CA PHE A 62 -0.82 -4.57 -11.58
C PHE A 62 -1.26 -6.01 -11.51
N ASP A 63 -0.39 -6.93 -11.94
CA ASP A 63 -0.61 -8.35 -11.82
C ASP A 63 -0.28 -8.78 -10.39
N PRO A 64 -1.28 -8.93 -9.51
CA PRO A 64 -1.04 -9.16 -8.09
C PRO A 64 -0.48 -10.57 -7.85
N SER A 65 -0.82 -11.51 -8.73
CA SER A 65 -0.46 -12.94 -8.63
C SER A 65 1.05 -13.18 -8.78
N ARG A 66 1.76 -12.21 -9.38
CA ARG A 66 3.20 -12.19 -9.56
C ARG A 66 3.98 -12.07 -8.24
N TYR A 67 3.37 -11.52 -7.20
CA TYR A 67 4.06 -11.18 -5.97
C TYR A 67 3.74 -12.17 -4.84
N ARG A 68 4.78 -12.55 -4.11
CA ARG A 68 4.65 -13.26 -2.84
C ARG A 68 5.24 -12.42 -1.73
N VAL A 69 4.41 -12.11 -0.74
CA VAL A 69 4.81 -11.36 0.44
C VAL A 69 4.89 -12.32 1.61
N ARG A 70 6.06 -12.37 2.24
CA ARG A 70 6.31 -13.20 3.42
C ARG A 70 6.72 -12.31 4.57
N MET A 71 5.91 -12.28 5.62
CA MET A 71 6.22 -11.55 6.84
C MET A 71 6.69 -12.51 7.92
N TYR A 72 7.69 -12.11 8.70
CA TYR A 72 8.09 -12.78 9.92
C TYR A 72 7.63 -11.95 11.12
N PHE A 73 7.06 -12.62 12.11
CA PHE A 73 6.43 -11.96 13.24
C PHE A 73 6.63 -12.71 14.56
N ASP A 74 6.38 -11.99 15.65
CA ASP A 74 6.26 -12.51 17.02
C ASP A 74 4.82 -12.27 17.50
N SER A 75 4.22 -13.24 18.19
CA SER A 75 2.89 -13.14 18.79
C SER A 75 2.73 -11.97 19.76
N LYS A 76 3.80 -11.53 20.43
CA LYS A 76 3.76 -10.43 21.41
C LYS A 76 3.94 -9.03 20.79
N CYS A 77 4.23 -8.96 19.49
CA CYS A 77 4.62 -7.72 18.83
C CYS A 77 3.38 -6.88 18.40
N PRO A 78 3.19 -5.66 18.95
CA PRO A 78 2.03 -4.82 18.62
C PRO A 78 2.07 -4.29 17.18
N HIS A 79 3.26 -3.97 16.66
CA HIS A 79 3.45 -3.55 15.27
C HIS A 79 3.11 -4.66 14.28
N CYS A 80 3.37 -5.91 14.65
CA CYS A 80 3.04 -7.08 13.86
C CYS A 80 1.51 -7.25 13.76
N LYS A 81 0.78 -7.05 14.87
CA LYS A 81 -0.68 -7.03 14.88
C LYS A 81 -1.27 -6.01 13.90
N ARG A 82 -0.68 -4.81 13.82
CA ARG A 82 -1.08 -3.79 12.83
C ARG A 82 -0.75 -4.23 11.40
N MET A 83 0.43 -4.82 11.20
CA MET A 83 0.87 -5.29 9.88
C MET A 83 -0.03 -6.40 9.31
N PHE A 84 -0.66 -7.23 10.16
CA PHE A 84 -1.63 -8.23 9.70
C PHE A 84 -2.82 -7.63 8.96
N GLN A 85 -3.30 -6.44 9.35
CA GLN A 85 -4.36 -5.74 8.62
C GLN A 85 -3.88 -5.34 7.23
N THR A 86 -2.66 -4.81 7.15
CA THR A 86 -2.02 -4.46 5.87
C THR A 86 -1.90 -5.68 4.96
N LEU A 87 -1.44 -6.82 5.49
CA LEU A 87 -1.31 -8.05 4.72
C LEU A 87 -2.66 -8.61 4.26
N ALA A 88 -3.70 -8.53 5.09
CA ALA A 88 -5.04 -8.95 4.71
C ALA A 88 -5.56 -8.13 3.51
N THR A 89 -5.38 -6.80 3.53
CA THR A 89 -5.74 -5.94 2.39
C THR A 89 -4.91 -6.25 1.14
N LEU A 90 -3.63 -6.61 1.28
CA LEU A 90 -2.82 -7.06 0.12
C LEU A 90 -3.33 -8.41 -0.43
N GLN A 91 -3.76 -9.31 0.44
CA GLN A 91 -4.37 -10.59 0.04
C GLN A 91 -5.68 -10.40 -0.71
N GLU A 92 -6.54 -9.48 -0.25
CA GLU A 92 -7.78 -9.08 -0.95
C GLU A 92 -7.51 -8.52 -2.34
N LYS A 93 -6.36 -7.85 -2.54
CA LYS A 93 -5.89 -7.41 -3.86
C LYS A 93 -5.35 -8.54 -4.74
N GLY A 94 -5.34 -9.78 -4.26
CA GLY A 94 -4.87 -10.95 -5.01
C GLY A 94 -3.38 -11.27 -4.86
N ILE A 95 -2.68 -10.59 -3.95
CA ILE A 95 -1.26 -10.88 -3.68
C ILE A 95 -1.17 -12.08 -2.74
N TYR A 96 -0.26 -13.01 -3.03
CA TYR A 96 -0.04 -14.13 -2.11
C TYR A 96 0.69 -13.64 -0.86
N VAL A 97 0.08 -13.82 0.30
CA VAL A 97 0.66 -13.44 1.60
C VAL A 97 0.82 -14.66 2.51
N GLU A 98 1.96 -14.72 3.20
CA GLU A 98 2.26 -15.75 4.20
C GLU A 98 2.92 -15.09 5.42
N ALA A 99 2.54 -15.52 6.62
CA ALA A 99 3.16 -15.06 7.86
C ALA A 99 3.87 -16.21 8.58
N LEU A 100 5.13 -15.99 8.93
CA LEU A 100 6.00 -16.93 9.62
C LEU A 100 6.25 -16.47 11.04
N GLN A 101 5.82 -17.29 11.99
CA GLN A 101 5.99 -17.05 13.41
C GLN A 101 7.41 -17.40 13.85
N ILE A 102 8.11 -16.48 14.50
CA ILE A 102 9.46 -16.68 15.02
C ILE A 102 9.42 -17.24 16.45
N ASP A 103 8.50 -16.75 17.29
CA ASP A 103 8.39 -17.13 18.70
C ASP A 103 7.76 -18.52 18.90
N ASP A 104 8.11 -19.19 20.00
CA ASP A 104 7.69 -20.58 20.29
C ASP A 104 6.30 -20.70 20.94
N LEU A 105 5.53 -19.60 21.00
CA LEU A 105 4.18 -19.66 21.55
C LEU A 105 3.25 -20.44 20.62
N ASN A 106 2.47 -21.34 21.22
CA ASN A 106 1.48 -22.09 20.47
C ASN A 106 0.25 -21.21 20.22
N VAL A 107 0.17 -20.59 19.04
CA VAL A 107 -0.98 -19.76 18.66
C VAL A 107 -1.91 -20.53 17.74
N LYS A 108 -3.22 -20.44 18.01
CA LYS A 108 -4.22 -21.06 17.14
C LYS A 108 -4.21 -20.37 15.79
N LYS A 109 -4.06 -21.15 14.71
CA LYS A 109 -4.03 -20.64 13.32
C LYS A 109 -5.27 -19.83 12.96
N SER A 110 -6.43 -20.18 13.53
CA SER A 110 -7.71 -19.49 13.32
C SER A 110 -7.76 -18.07 13.89
N THR A 111 -6.78 -17.65 14.68
CA THR A 111 -6.73 -16.31 15.29
C THR A 111 -6.21 -15.25 14.32
N PHE A 112 -5.58 -15.66 13.20
CA PHE A 112 -4.97 -14.73 12.25
C PHE A 112 -5.78 -14.66 10.95
N PRO A 113 -5.91 -13.46 10.34
CA PRO A 113 -6.66 -13.27 9.11
C PRO A 113 -5.96 -13.85 7.87
N ILE A 114 -4.70 -14.26 8.00
CA ILE A 114 -3.85 -14.76 6.90
C ILE A 114 -3.19 -16.08 7.28
N PRO A 115 -2.73 -16.89 6.31
CA PRO A 115 -2.04 -18.15 6.57
C PRO A 115 -0.78 -17.94 7.42
N THR A 116 -0.73 -18.60 8.58
CA THR A 116 0.42 -18.60 9.49
C THR A 116 1.10 -19.96 9.57
N ARG A 117 2.44 -19.95 9.61
CA ARG A 117 3.29 -21.14 9.81
C ARG A 117 4.45 -20.80 10.74
N LYS A 118 5.13 -21.81 11.26
CA LYS A 118 6.33 -21.61 12.07
C LYS A 118 7.53 -21.34 11.15
N ALA A 119 8.34 -20.33 11.47
CA ALA A 119 9.57 -20.04 10.76
C ALA A 119 10.63 -21.10 11.05
N SER A 120 11.39 -21.51 10.03
CA SER A 120 12.53 -22.41 10.24
C SER A 120 13.74 -21.65 10.82
N LYS A 121 14.49 -22.28 11.74
CA LYS A 121 15.71 -21.68 12.33
C LYS A 121 16.76 -21.35 11.27
N SER A 122 16.79 -22.12 10.18
CA SER A 122 17.65 -21.89 9.02
C SER A 122 17.29 -20.62 8.25
N GLU A 123 16.00 -20.34 8.03
CA GLU A 123 15.55 -19.13 7.32
C GLU A 123 15.83 -17.86 8.15
N ILE A 124 15.59 -17.92 9.47
CA ILE A 124 15.85 -16.79 10.38
C ILE A 124 17.33 -16.38 10.31
N LYS A 125 18.24 -17.36 10.33
CA LYS A 125 19.68 -17.13 10.19
C LYS A 125 20.05 -16.65 8.78
N LYS A 126 19.51 -17.27 7.73
CA LYS A 126 19.80 -16.90 6.34
C LYS A 126 19.47 -15.45 6.03
N HIS A 127 18.36 -14.95 6.57
CA HIS A 127 17.89 -13.59 6.33
C HIS A 127 18.33 -12.58 7.41
N ASN A 128 19.16 -13.01 8.38
CA ASN A 128 19.63 -12.18 9.50
C ASN A 128 18.51 -11.39 10.18
N ILE A 129 17.40 -12.08 10.50
CA ILE A 129 16.21 -11.46 11.07
C ILE A 129 16.47 -11.13 12.54
N SER A 130 16.75 -9.86 12.84
CA SER A 130 17.00 -9.36 14.20
C SER A 130 15.80 -8.65 14.83
N ALA A 131 14.86 -8.17 14.03
CA ALA A 131 13.71 -7.38 14.47
C ALA A 131 12.45 -7.76 13.68
N VAL A 132 11.29 -7.60 14.31
CA VAL A 132 9.96 -7.86 13.74
C VAL A 132 9.06 -6.61 13.81
N PRO A 133 8.10 -6.44 12.89
CA PRO A 133 7.83 -7.27 11.71
C PRO A 133 8.92 -7.12 10.65
N PHE A 134 9.28 -8.24 10.01
CA PHE A 134 10.26 -8.29 8.92
C PHE A 134 9.59 -8.86 7.69
N THR A 135 9.63 -8.16 6.56
CA THR A 135 8.87 -8.54 5.37
C THR A 135 9.78 -8.72 4.18
N LEU A 136 9.58 -9.82 3.46
CA LEU A 136 10.21 -10.12 2.19
C LEU A 136 9.16 -10.08 1.09
N ILE A 137 9.52 -9.48 -0.04
CA ILE A 137 8.69 -9.46 -1.24
C ILE A 137 9.47 -10.16 -2.34
N ALA A 138 8.90 -11.23 -2.87
CA ALA A 138 9.43 -11.95 -4.01
C ALA A 138 8.59 -11.63 -5.26
N ASP A 139 9.28 -11.31 -6.35
CA ASP A 139 8.70 -11.18 -7.68
C ASP A 139 8.94 -12.48 -8.44
N LEU A 140 7.88 -13.24 -8.70
CA LEU A 140 7.96 -14.53 -9.37
C LEU A 140 8.33 -14.43 -10.85
N LYS A 141 7.96 -13.32 -11.51
CA LYS A 141 8.21 -13.12 -12.94
C LYS A 141 9.66 -12.78 -13.19
N LYS A 142 10.23 -11.89 -12.36
CA LYS A 142 11.65 -11.51 -12.44
C LYS A 142 12.57 -12.48 -11.68
N LYS A 143 12.02 -13.37 -10.85
CA LYS A 143 12.76 -14.26 -9.95
C LYS A 143 13.73 -13.51 -9.02
N VAL A 144 13.34 -12.31 -8.60
CA VAL A 144 14.13 -11.46 -7.70
C VAL A 144 13.45 -11.31 -6.34
N LEU A 145 14.26 -11.14 -5.31
CA LEU A 145 13.83 -10.76 -3.98
C LEU A 145 14.10 -9.27 -3.82
N TYR A 146 13.08 -8.50 -3.46
CA TYR A 146 13.26 -7.08 -3.15
C TYR A 146 14.01 -6.91 -1.83
N PRO A 147 14.61 -5.72 -1.61
CA PRO A 147 15.28 -5.43 -0.35
C PRO A 147 14.36 -5.72 0.84
N PRO A 148 14.90 -6.34 1.91
CA PRO A 148 14.10 -6.70 3.07
C PRO A 148 13.54 -5.45 3.75
N ILE A 149 12.25 -5.50 4.05
CA ILE A 149 11.54 -4.40 4.68
C ILE A 149 11.49 -4.65 6.18
N ARG A 150 12.00 -3.70 6.95
CA ARG A 150 12.02 -3.76 8.42
C ARG A 150 10.96 -2.85 9.00
N GLY A 151 10.23 -3.33 9.99
CA GLY A 151 9.20 -2.58 10.69
C GLY A 151 7.85 -2.57 9.96
N PHE A 152 6.90 -1.87 10.58
CA PHE A 152 5.54 -1.75 10.07
C PHE A 152 5.50 -0.91 8.80
N GLN A 153 4.66 -1.32 7.84
CA GLN A 153 4.36 -0.56 6.63
C GLN A 153 2.86 -0.48 6.42
N SER A 154 2.39 0.65 5.87
CA SER A 154 0.99 0.78 5.45
C SER A 154 0.74 0.09 4.10
N VAL A 155 -0.53 -0.06 3.73
CA VAL A 155 -0.93 -0.63 2.44
C VAL A 155 -0.38 0.19 1.29
N GLU A 156 -0.42 1.53 1.41
CA GLU A 156 0.08 2.47 0.41
C GLU A 156 1.59 2.33 0.24
N SER A 157 2.33 2.25 1.35
CA SER A 157 3.79 2.07 1.33
C SER A 157 4.17 0.74 0.67
N MET A 158 3.53 -0.36 1.07
CA MET A 158 3.78 -1.68 0.47
C MET A 158 3.45 -1.69 -1.02
N THR A 159 2.34 -1.10 -1.43
CA THR A 159 1.94 -1.02 -2.84
C THR A 159 2.92 -0.14 -3.64
N ALA A 160 3.42 0.96 -3.05
CA ALA A 160 4.42 1.82 -3.67
C ALA A 160 5.74 1.08 -3.90
N LEU A 161 6.23 0.33 -2.90
CA LEU A 161 7.43 -0.50 -3.01
C LEU A 161 7.32 -1.55 -4.10
N ILE A 162 6.16 -2.21 -4.21
CA ILE A 162 5.93 -3.20 -5.27
C ILE A 162 5.95 -2.54 -6.66
N ASN A 163 5.28 -1.40 -6.80
CA ASN A 163 5.24 -0.63 -8.05
C ASN A 163 6.60 -0.02 -8.44
N GLU A 164 7.45 0.33 -7.46
CA GLU A 164 8.80 0.81 -7.73
C GLU A 164 9.72 -0.32 -8.19
N GLY A 165 9.64 -1.48 -7.55
CA GLY A 165 10.37 -2.67 -7.99
C GLY A 165 9.92 -3.20 -9.37
N GLU A 166 8.70 -2.90 -9.81
CA GLU A 166 8.27 -3.20 -11.18
C GLU A 166 9.12 -2.50 -12.25
N LYS A 167 9.66 -1.32 -11.93
CA LYS A 167 10.43 -0.50 -12.86
C LYS A 167 11.90 -0.90 -12.97
N LEU A 168 12.43 -1.66 -12.02
CA LEU A 168 13.82 -2.14 -11.97
C LEU A 168 14.01 -3.38 -12.86
#